data_AF-M3V0X9-F1
#
_entry.id   AF-M3V0X9-F1
#
_cell.length_a   1.000
_cell.length_b   1.000
_cell.length_c   1.000
_cell.angle_alpha   90.00
_cell.angle_beta   90.00
_cell.angle_gamma   90.00
#
_symmetry.space_group_name_H-M   'P 1'
#
loop_
_entity.id
_entity.type
_entity.pdbx_description
1 polymer ?
#
loop_
_entity_poly.entity_id
_entity_poly.type
_entity_poly.pdbx_seq_one_letter_code
_entity_poly.pdbx_strand_id
1 'polypeptide(L)'
;MELCELILTDTERVKNELIKNGPSQLVGTIWFDKMIHICCEKDYKDILELLFNFEPKKVSCLDIDGRTPLMNAILNKSLNVALLLLTNGDCCLGTIDSYGNTLLHYISYSPFTDMILLLCKKLIEEYPVFIGMKNLKGETPLHISVKMGNIEFVDFLLYNGARVEDKTFDGKSVMEYAFFAKNNSGNIIQKLQNYQDVISHTENKEQKETKFERHDVVIHETKTSLFNFTLFKTKEQMRKEYENDFKILLDSFHLNEKMTFPLDSFNRKKKFRMISIDGGGSKCTLQALIFARLVNKFPTLLEEVNLFCGVSASSFICADLALGIEPQDVAKIMIEMTKHMFEKKSRGYTESLYSNTYIIDVANMTYGEKKLTDLKRNILINAFQFDSGENDPNRCCKACVFNNFIPGHDCKIADACLRSSAAVGYYPPYQGYADGGIFENNPCVCAFPYVFGDKGFKADIQNTVCLSISSGRPPVNYMDRNKYTDAGMFQLLPITMDGFFWSRKSMADDVAKGFLGDRYMRFDPVLPGNLDLDCSDQIDKIIEIGNTIDITSIEDWIKRYWL
;
A
#
# COMPACT_ATOMS: atom_id res chain seq x y z
N MET A 1 -3.81 17.63 -24.91
CA MET A 1 -2.85 17.78 -26.04
C MET A 1 -2.47 19.24 -26.23
N GLU A 2 -3.44 20.13 -26.52
CA GLU A 2 -3.18 21.55 -26.80
C GLU A 2 -2.41 22.28 -25.68
N LEU A 3 -2.76 22.07 -24.40
CA LEU A 3 -2.02 22.65 -23.25
C LEU A 3 -0.58 22.13 -23.12
N CYS A 4 -0.32 20.85 -23.43
CA CYS A 4 1.01 20.25 -23.36
C CYS A 4 1.93 20.69 -24.50
N GLU A 5 1.36 21.13 -25.63
CA GLU A 5 2.13 21.73 -26.72
C GLU A 5 2.33 23.22 -26.45
N LEU A 6 1.29 23.91 -25.97
CA LEU A 6 1.34 25.33 -25.65
C LEU A 6 2.36 25.67 -24.55
N ILE A 7 2.54 24.80 -23.55
CA ILE A 7 3.52 25.03 -22.47
C ILE A 7 4.96 25.16 -23.00
N LEU A 8 5.28 24.61 -24.17
CA LEU A 8 6.60 24.73 -24.79
C LEU A 8 6.82 26.09 -25.45
N THR A 9 5.76 26.87 -25.69
CA THR A 9 5.81 28.13 -26.43
C THR A 9 5.32 29.34 -25.62
N ASP A 10 4.38 29.16 -24.68
CA ASP A 10 3.76 30.26 -23.92
C ASP A 10 3.32 29.80 -22.51
N THR A 11 4.25 29.87 -21.56
CA THR A 11 4.03 29.43 -20.17
C THR A 11 3.03 30.32 -19.41
N GLU A 12 2.98 31.61 -19.71
CA GLU A 12 2.06 32.56 -19.05
C GLU A 12 0.62 32.28 -19.45
N ARG A 13 0.37 32.01 -20.74
CA ARG A 13 -0.96 31.61 -21.18
C ARG A 13 -1.40 30.29 -20.56
N VAL A 14 -0.51 29.30 -20.47
CA VAL A 14 -0.80 28.04 -19.78
C VAL A 14 -1.14 28.26 -18.31
N LYS A 15 -0.34 29.07 -17.60
CA LYS A 15 -0.59 29.41 -16.19
C LYS A 15 -1.96 30.06 -15.99
N ASN A 16 -2.30 31.03 -16.84
CA ASN A 16 -3.61 31.71 -16.80
C ASN A 16 -4.78 30.77 -17.11
N GLU A 17 -4.63 29.87 -18.09
CA GLU A 17 -5.63 28.84 -18.40
C GLU A 17 -5.85 27.87 -17.24
N LEU A 18 -4.76 27.40 -16.60
CA LEU A 18 -4.85 26.53 -15.43
C LEU A 18 -5.54 27.21 -14.24
N ILE A 19 -5.28 28.51 -14.00
CA ILE A 19 -5.93 29.25 -12.92
C ILE A 19 -7.42 29.48 -13.22
N LYS A 20 -7.76 29.84 -14.45
CA LYS A 20 -9.12 30.23 -14.83
C LYS A 20 -10.05 29.04 -15.01
N ASN A 21 -9.57 27.99 -15.67
CA ASN A 21 -10.39 26.88 -16.14
C ASN A 21 -10.03 25.54 -15.47
N GLY A 22 -8.92 25.48 -14.73
CA GLY A 22 -8.38 24.24 -14.15
C GLY A 22 -7.84 23.27 -15.22
N PRO A 23 -7.05 22.24 -14.83
CA PRO A 23 -6.59 21.19 -15.73
C PRO A 23 -7.68 20.13 -16.01
N SER A 24 -8.97 20.50 -16.00
CA SER A 24 -10.10 19.55 -16.09
C SER A 24 -10.05 18.61 -17.29
N GLN A 25 -9.46 19.05 -18.41
CA GLN A 25 -9.26 18.24 -19.63
C GLN A 25 -8.00 17.35 -19.59
N LEU A 26 -7.12 17.56 -18.62
CA LEU A 26 -5.86 16.83 -18.45
C LEU A 26 -5.93 15.82 -17.31
N VAL A 27 -6.61 16.15 -16.22
CA VAL A 27 -6.78 15.31 -15.03
C VAL A 27 -7.21 13.88 -15.41
N GLY A 28 -6.55 12.88 -14.82
CA GLY A 28 -6.78 11.46 -15.12
C GLY A 28 -6.24 10.97 -16.49
N THR A 29 -5.57 11.81 -17.28
CA THR A 29 -5.01 11.42 -18.58
C THR A 29 -3.49 11.31 -18.56
N ILE A 30 -2.93 10.58 -19.53
CA ILE A 30 -1.47 10.52 -19.78
C ILE A 30 -0.85 11.90 -20.06
N TRP A 31 -1.66 12.88 -20.47
CA TRP A 31 -1.19 14.23 -20.77
C TRP A 31 -0.91 15.03 -19.49
N PHE A 32 -1.58 14.72 -18.39
CA PHE A 32 -1.28 15.33 -17.09
C PHE A 32 0.12 14.93 -16.62
N ASP A 33 0.42 13.64 -16.65
CA ASP A 33 1.73 13.09 -16.28
C ASP A 33 2.81 13.68 -17.20
N LYS A 34 2.56 13.71 -18.52
CA LYS A 34 3.46 14.34 -19.49
C LYS A 34 3.72 15.82 -19.17
N MET A 35 2.69 16.57 -18.77
CA MET A 35 2.83 17.99 -18.41
C MET A 35 3.69 18.17 -17.16
N ILE A 36 3.54 17.30 -16.15
CA ILE A 36 4.42 17.26 -14.96
C ILE A 36 5.87 17.04 -15.40
N HIS A 37 6.14 16.06 -16.26
CA HIS A 37 7.50 15.79 -16.75
C HIS A 37 8.07 16.97 -17.55
N ILE A 38 7.27 17.64 -18.41
CA ILE A 38 7.72 18.85 -19.12
C ILE A 38 8.10 19.97 -18.14
N CYS A 39 7.29 20.20 -17.11
CA CYS A 39 7.63 21.18 -16.08
C CYS A 39 8.96 20.84 -15.39
N CYS A 40 9.20 19.55 -15.12
CA CYS A 40 10.45 19.07 -14.54
C CYS A 40 11.64 19.20 -15.47
N GLU A 41 11.47 19.01 -16.77
CA GLU A 41 12.54 19.17 -17.76
C GLU A 41 12.91 20.64 -18.02
N LYS A 42 11.96 21.56 -17.85
CA LYS A 42 12.10 22.98 -18.19
C LYS A 42 12.20 23.93 -16.98
N ASP A 43 12.21 23.38 -15.76
CA ASP A 43 12.22 24.12 -14.49
C ASP A 43 11.00 25.06 -14.29
N TYR A 44 9.82 24.66 -14.79
CA TYR A 44 8.58 25.44 -14.66
C TYR A 44 7.90 25.22 -13.29
N LYS A 45 8.55 25.73 -12.23
CA LYS A 45 8.11 25.58 -10.83
C LYS A 45 6.66 26.02 -10.61
N ASP A 46 6.30 27.23 -11.04
CA ASP A 46 4.97 27.81 -10.79
C ASP A 46 3.83 26.97 -11.39
N ILE A 47 4.05 26.44 -12.60
CA ILE A 47 3.07 25.59 -13.28
C ILE A 47 2.98 24.24 -12.59
N LEU A 48 4.12 23.67 -12.19
CA LEU A 48 4.15 22.41 -11.45
C LEU A 48 3.41 22.51 -10.10
N GLU A 49 3.61 23.61 -9.37
CA GLU A 49 2.91 23.88 -8.11
C GLU A 49 1.39 23.95 -8.31
N LEU A 50 0.94 24.63 -9.37
CA LEU A 50 -0.47 24.64 -9.75
C LEU A 50 -0.99 23.23 -10.06
N LEU A 51 -0.26 22.42 -10.83
CA LEU A 51 -0.66 21.05 -11.16
C LEU A 51 -0.82 20.18 -9.92
N PHE A 52 0.10 20.27 -8.95
CA PHE A 52 -0.01 19.51 -7.70
C PHE A 52 -1.16 19.93 -6.80
N ASN A 53 -1.64 21.17 -6.88
CA ASN A 53 -2.86 21.57 -6.18
C ASN A 53 -4.10 20.84 -6.71
N PHE A 54 -4.09 20.37 -7.96
CA PHE A 54 -5.18 19.59 -8.53
C PHE A 54 -5.01 18.08 -8.32
N GLU A 55 -3.78 17.57 -8.42
CA GLU A 55 -3.46 16.13 -8.31
C GLU A 55 -2.22 15.91 -7.42
N PRO A 56 -2.36 16.04 -6.09
CA PRO A 56 -1.22 15.97 -5.16
C PRO A 56 -0.55 14.59 -5.14
N LYS A 57 -1.26 13.53 -5.55
CA LYS A 57 -0.76 12.14 -5.58
C LYS A 57 0.16 11.84 -6.78
N LYS A 58 0.26 12.74 -7.76
CA LYS A 58 1.03 12.53 -9.01
C LYS A 58 2.51 12.93 -8.92
N VAL A 59 3.03 13.22 -7.73
CA VAL A 59 4.44 13.62 -7.50
C VAL A 59 5.46 12.59 -7.99
N SER A 60 5.06 11.32 -8.12
CA SER A 60 5.92 10.19 -8.51
C SER A 60 5.43 9.45 -9.77
N CYS A 61 4.67 10.12 -10.65
CA CYS A 61 4.23 9.51 -11.91
C CYS A 61 5.43 9.13 -12.81
N LEU A 62 5.24 8.10 -13.64
CA LEU A 62 6.30 7.59 -14.49
C LEU A 62 6.11 8.06 -15.93
N ASP A 63 7.20 8.47 -16.58
CA ASP A 63 7.21 8.71 -18.02
C ASP A 63 7.33 7.39 -18.82
N ILE A 64 7.39 7.51 -20.15
CA ILE A 64 7.50 6.37 -21.06
C ILE A 64 8.79 5.55 -20.87
N ASP A 65 9.84 6.16 -20.30
CA ASP A 65 11.11 5.52 -20.00
C ASP A 65 11.12 4.92 -18.57
N GLY A 66 10.03 5.09 -17.81
CA GLY A 66 9.92 4.65 -16.42
C GLY A 66 10.61 5.58 -15.42
N ARG A 67 10.88 6.84 -15.78
CA ARG A 67 11.52 7.83 -14.90
C ARG A 67 10.50 8.57 -14.04
N THR A 68 10.88 8.92 -12.82
CA THR A 68 10.06 9.80 -11.96
C THR A 68 10.25 11.27 -12.35
N PRO A 69 9.35 12.19 -11.92
CA PRO A 69 9.50 13.61 -12.21
C PRO A 69 10.78 14.18 -11.59
N LEU A 70 11.16 13.67 -10.40
CA LEU A 70 12.42 14.02 -9.75
C LEU A 70 13.64 13.59 -10.58
N MET A 71 13.64 12.39 -11.18
CA MET A 71 14.72 11.98 -12.08
C MET A 71 14.88 12.94 -13.27
N ASN A 72 13.78 13.36 -13.90
CA ASN A 72 13.83 14.31 -15.01
C ASN A 72 14.29 15.71 -14.56
N ALA A 73 13.86 16.16 -13.37
CA ALA A 73 14.31 17.43 -12.80
C ALA A 73 15.82 17.43 -12.53
N ILE A 74 16.36 16.35 -11.94
CA ILE A 74 17.79 16.21 -11.69
C ILE A 74 18.58 16.12 -13.01
N LEU A 75 18.13 15.30 -13.96
CA LEU A 75 18.79 15.16 -15.27
C LEU A 75 18.94 16.51 -16.00
N ASN A 76 17.89 17.34 -15.94
CA ASN A 76 17.84 18.63 -16.63
C ASN A 76 18.33 19.81 -15.78
N LYS A 77 18.82 19.55 -14.55
CA LYS A 77 19.34 20.57 -13.62
C LYS A 77 18.28 21.60 -13.22
N SER A 78 17.02 21.19 -13.20
CA SER A 78 15.86 22.00 -12.82
C SER A 78 15.73 22.03 -11.29
N LEU A 79 16.64 22.79 -10.64
CA LEU A 79 16.80 22.79 -9.18
C LEU A 79 15.58 23.36 -8.44
N ASN A 80 14.86 24.32 -9.04
CA ASN A 80 13.69 24.92 -8.39
C ASN A 80 12.53 23.92 -8.33
N VAL A 81 12.32 23.18 -9.42
CA VAL A 81 11.36 22.08 -9.48
C VAL A 81 11.81 20.91 -8.60
N ALA A 82 13.09 20.52 -8.63
CA ALA A 82 13.60 19.47 -7.77
C ALA A 82 13.36 19.79 -6.28
N LEU A 83 13.61 21.03 -5.86
CA LEU A 83 13.31 21.47 -4.49
C LEU A 83 11.82 21.38 -4.19
N LEU A 84 10.96 21.86 -5.10
CA LEU A 84 9.50 21.79 -4.95
C LEU A 84 9.02 20.33 -4.78
N LEU A 85 9.53 19.41 -5.60
CA LEU A 85 9.20 17.98 -5.55
C LEU A 85 9.57 17.37 -4.19
N LEU A 86 10.76 17.70 -3.68
CA LEU A 86 11.25 17.19 -2.40
C LEU A 86 10.46 17.76 -1.21
N THR A 87 10.04 19.03 -1.28
CA THR A 87 9.28 19.69 -0.20
C THR A 87 7.80 19.35 -0.19
N ASN A 88 7.19 19.10 -1.35
CA ASN A 88 5.73 18.97 -1.47
C ASN A 88 5.19 17.54 -1.36
N GLY A 89 6.01 16.49 -1.26
CA GLY A 89 5.47 15.12 -1.14
C GLY A 89 6.46 13.97 -1.00
N ASP A 90 5.92 12.74 -1.05
CA ASP A 90 6.66 11.48 -0.94
C ASP A 90 7.21 11.04 -2.31
N CYS A 91 8.29 11.70 -2.75
CA CYS A 91 9.00 11.32 -3.97
C CYS A 91 9.49 9.87 -3.88
N CYS A 92 9.15 9.04 -4.87
CA CYS A 92 9.65 7.66 -4.95
C CYS A 92 11.15 7.64 -5.31
N LEU A 93 12.00 7.71 -4.28
CA LEU A 93 13.46 7.74 -4.40
C LEU A 93 14.06 6.41 -4.88
N GLY A 94 13.37 5.30 -4.62
CA GLY A 94 13.79 3.93 -4.93
C GLY A 94 13.57 3.46 -6.37
N THR A 95 13.09 4.32 -7.26
CA THR A 95 12.71 3.93 -8.61
C THR A 95 13.94 3.56 -9.45
N ILE A 96 13.77 2.56 -10.31
CA ILE A 96 14.74 2.15 -11.34
C ILE A 96 14.03 2.27 -12.69
N ASP A 97 14.62 3.01 -13.62
CA ASP A 97 14.02 3.22 -14.93
C ASP A 97 14.19 2.00 -15.87
N SER A 98 13.62 2.08 -17.06
CA SER A 98 13.74 1.03 -18.10
C SER A 98 15.17 0.76 -18.59
N TYR A 99 16.12 1.64 -18.28
CA TYR A 99 17.53 1.50 -18.59
C TYR A 99 18.36 1.00 -17.40
N GLY A 100 17.72 0.64 -16.29
CA GLY A 100 18.38 0.19 -15.07
C GLY A 100 19.04 1.32 -14.26
N ASN A 101 18.76 2.59 -14.56
CA ASN A 101 19.31 3.72 -13.83
C ASN A 101 18.49 4.02 -12.57
N THR A 102 19.21 4.17 -11.45
CA THR A 102 18.69 4.72 -10.19
C THR A 102 18.84 6.24 -10.14
N LEU A 103 18.27 6.89 -9.13
CA LEU A 103 18.44 8.34 -8.93
C LEU A 103 19.91 8.75 -8.77
N LEU A 104 20.81 7.91 -8.21
CA LEU A 104 22.26 8.20 -8.16
C LEU A 104 22.91 8.26 -9.55
N HIS A 105 22.42 7.46 -10.52
CA HIS A 105 22.91 7.55 -11.90
C HIS A 105 22.54 8.90 -12.51
N TYR A 106 21.33 9.40 -12.25
CA TYR A 106 20.90 10.72 -12.72
C TYR A 106 21.66 11.87 -12.07
N ILE A 107 21.90 11.78 -10.76
CA ILE A 107 22.71 12.78 -10.02
C ILE A 107 24.12 12.89 -10.61
N SER A 108 24.68 11.80 -11.14
CA SER A 108 25.99 11.81 -11.79
C SER A 108 26.10 12.78 -12.99
N TYR A 109 24.98 13.17 -13.60
CA TYR A 109 24.90 14.14 -14.71
C TYR A 109 24.69 15.59 -14.25
N SER A 110 24.37 15.80 -12.97
CA SER A 110 24.03 17.11 -12.38
C SER A 110 25.17 17.66 -11.53
N PRO A 111 25.29 19.00 -11.38
CA PRO A 111 26.17 19.60 -10.37
C PRO A 111 25.82 19.11 -8.95
N PHE A 112 26.84 18.90 -8.12
CA PHE A 112 26.68 18.45 -6.74
C PHE A 112 26.48 19.64 -5.80
N THR A 113 25.22 20.04 -5.59
CA THR A 113 24.85 21.13 -4.68
C THR A 113 24.50 20.61 -3.28
N ASP A 114 24.37 21.50 -2.29
CA ASP A 114 23.93 21.13 -0.93
C ASP A 114 22.59 20.37 -0.92
N MET A 115 21.66 20.77 -1.78
CA MET A 115 20.38 20.08 -1.98
C MET A 115 20.58 18.64 -2.45
N ILE A 116 21.46 18.45 -3.45
CA ILE A 116 21.80 17.12 -3.98
C ILE A 116 22.52 16.27 -2.94
N LEU A 117 23.41 16.87 -2.13
CA LEU A 117 24.08 16.18 -1.03
C LEU A 117 23.09 15.65 0.00
N LEU A 118 22.11 16.48 0.43
CA LEU A 118 21.06 16.07 1.37
C LEU A 118 20.20 14.94 0.79
N LEU A 119 19.80 15.06 -0.48
CA LEU A 119 19.08 14.01 -1.21
C LEU A 119 19.87 12.71 -1.26
N CYS A 120 21.17 12.78 -1.57
CA CYS A 120 22.04 11.61 -1.63
C CYS A 120 22.20 10.93 -0.27
N LYS A 121 22.36 11.69 0.82
CA LYS A 121 22.43 11.13 2.18
C LYS A 121 21.17 10.32 2.51
N LYS A 122 19.99 10.91 2.30
CA LYS A 122 18.71 10.21 2.50
C LYS A 122 18.59 8.98 1.60
N LEU A 123 18.98 9.10 0.34
CA LEU A 123 18.92 7.99 -0.62
C LEU A 123 19.80 6.81 -0.22
N ILE A 124 21.01 7.06 0.30
CA ILE A 124 21.90 5.99 0.78
C ILE A 124 21.42 5.39 2.10
N GLU A 125 20.89 6.20 3.01
CA GLU A 125 20.30 5.71 4.26
C GLU A 125 19.15 4.73 3.99
N GLU A 126 18.29 5.04 3.02
CA GLU A 126 17.15 4.19 2.65
C GLU A 126 17.54 3.05 1.69
N TYR A 127 18.46 3.30 0.76
CA TYR A 127 18.86 2.36 -0.31
C TYR A 127 20.39 2.23 -0.43
N PRO A 128 21.08 1.60 0.55
CA PRO A 128 22.53 1.46 0.51
C PRO A 128 23.07 0.76 -0.76
N VAL A 129 22.27 -0.17 -1.31
CA VAL A 129 22.62 -0.94 -2.51
C VAL A 129 22.78 -0.08 -3.77
N PHE A 130 22.22 1.12 -3.81
CA PHE A 130 22.28 1.98 -5.00
C PHE A 130 23.69 2.46 -5.33
N ILE A 131 24.59 2.49 -4.33
CA ILE A 131 25.98 2.92 -4.49
C ILE A 131 26.73 2.08 -5.53
N GLY A 132 26.49 0.77 -5.56
CA GLY A 132 27.12 -0.18 -6.47
C GLY A 132 26.20 -0.72 -7.58
N MET A 133 24.98 -0.20 -7.70
CA MET A 133 24.01 -0.74 -8.65
C MET A 133 24.45 -0.43 -10.09
N LYS A 134 24.32 -1.42 -10.99
CA LYS A 134 24.70 -1.29 -12.40
C LYS A 134 23.47 -1.10 -13.28
N ASN A 135 23.54 -0.15 -14.21
CA ASN A 135 22.54 0.02 -15.26
C ASN A 135 22.67 -1.05 -16.38
N LEU A 136 21.86 -0.97 -17.45
CA LEU A 136 21.90 -1.93 -18.56
C LEU A 136 23.22 -1.95 -19.35
N LYS A 137 24.09 -0.95 -19.19
CA LYS A 137 25.46 -0.94 -19.76
C LYS A 137 26.49 -1.51 -18.79
N GLY A 138 26.07 -1.91 -17.60
CA GLY A 138 26.95 -2.33 -16.51
C GLY A 138 27.59 -1.16 -15.77
N GLU A 139 27.21 0.08 -16.05
CA GLU A 139 27.79 1.27 -15.43
C GLU A 139 27.20 1.48 -14.03
N THR A 140 28.04 1.74 -13.03
CA THR A 140 27.63 2.20 -11.69
C THR A 140 27.53 3.73 -11.66
N PRO A 141 26.92 4.35 -10.64
CA PRO A 141 26.95 5.81 -10.48
C PRO A 141 28.38 6.38 -10.51
N LEU A 142 29.36 5.65 -9.96
CA LEU A 142 30.77 6.06 -9.96
C LEU A 142 31.36 6.12 -11.38
N HIS A 143 31.01 5.19 -12.28
CA HIS A 143 31.45 5.25 -13.68
C HIS A 143 30.98 6.56 -14.34
N ILE A 144 29.69 6.87 -14.18
CA ILE A 144 29.08 8.03 -14.83
C ILE A 144 29.64 9.32 -14.24
N SER A 145 29.77 9.43 -12.91
CA SER A 145 30.26 10.64 -12.26
C SER A 145 31.71 10.96 -12.64
N VAL A 146 32.56 9.93 -12.74
CA VAL A 146 33.94 10.03 -13.26
C VAL A 146 33.95 10.55 -14.70
N LYS A 147 33.15 9.96 -15.59
CA LYS A 147 33.05 10.40 -16.99
C LYS A 147 32.56 11.84 -17.13
N MET A 148 31.62 12.25 -16.28
CA MET A 148 31.09 13.61 -16.26
C MET A 148 32.04 14.63 -15.59
N GLY A 149 33.07 14.17 -14.88
CA GLY A 149 34.04 15.04 -14.21
C GLY A 149 33.53 15.61 -12.88
N ASN A 150 32.51 15.00 -12.27
CA ASN A 150 31.87 15.47 -11.03
C ASN A 150 32.66 15.01 -9.79
N ILE A 151 33.74 15.73 -9.48
CA ILE A 151 34.69 15.34 -8.42
C ILE A 151 34.02 15.20 -7.06
N GLU A 152 33.15 16.14 -6.68
CA GLU A 152 32.52 16.15 -5.36
C GLU A 152 31.61 14.94 -5.16
N PHE A 153 30.89 14.54 -6.21
CA PHE A 153 30.07 13.34 -6.16
C PHE A 153 30.91 12.06 -6.21
N VAL A 154 32.05 12.06 -6.91
CA VAL A 154 33.02 10.95 -6.85
C VAL A 154 33.50 10.73 -5.41
N ASP A 155 33.89 11.80 -4.70
CA ASP A 155 34.31 11.70 -3.30
C ASP A 155 33.20 11.17 -2.40
N PHE A 156 31.97 11.66 -2.60
CA PHE A 156 30.81 11.20 -1.85
C PHE A 156 30.52 9.71 -2.08
N LEU A 157 30.56 9.23 -3.33
CA LEU A 157 30.32 7.82 -3.66
C LEU A 157 31.41 6.91 -3.07
N LEU A 158 32.69 7.29 -3.20
CA LEU A 158 33.82 6.52 -2.65
C LEU A 158 33.73 6.42 -1.12
N TYR A 159 33.43 7.54 -0.45
CA TYR A 159 33.24 7.58 1.00
C TYR A 159 32.11 6.65 1.48
N ASN A 160 31.07 6.47 0.67
CA ASN A 160 29.93 5.60 0.97
C ASN A 160 30.08 4.18 0.40
N GLY A 161 31.29 3.75 0.03
CA GLY A 161 31.59 2.36 -0.30
C GLY A 161 31.46 1.98 -1.78
N ALA A 162 31.49 2.95 -2.71
CA ALA A 162 31.59 2.65 -4.13
C ALA A 162 32.95 2.01 -4.45
N ARG A 163 32.95 0.96 -5.29
CA ARG A 163 34.15 0.19 -5.62
C ARG A 163 34.77 0.71 -6.92
N VAL A 164 36.07 0.97 -6.91
CA VAL A 164 36.83 1.45 -8.09
C VAL A 164 37.07 0.30 -9.08
N GLU A 165 37.03 -0.93 -8.58
CA GLU A 165 37.29 -2.17 -9.31
C GLU A 165 36.08 -2.65 -10.11
N ASP A 166 34.91 -2.03 -9.92
CA ASP A 166 33.71 -2.37 -10.67
C ASP A 166 33.95 -2.17 -12.17
N LYS A 167 33.52 -3.17 -12.94
CA LYS A 167 33.59 -3.16 -14.40
C LYS A 167 32.21 -3.13 -15.02
N THR A 168 32.10 -2.43 -16.14
CA THR A 168 30.93 -2.48 -17.02
C THR A 168 30.79 -3.86 -17.69
N PHE A 169 29.67 -4.10 -18.38
CA PHE A 169 29.49 -5.35 -19.13
C PHE A 169 30.48 -5.49 -20.29
N ASP A 170 31.01 -4.38 -20.80
CA ASP A 170 32.09 -4.35 -21.79
C ASP A 170 33.49 -4.53 -21.16
N GLY A 171 33.56 -4.81 -19.85
CA GLY A 171 34.81 -5.01 -19.12
C GLY A 171 35.57 -3.74 -18.76
N LYS A 172 35.00 -2.56 -19.00
CA LYS A 172 35.68 -1.28 -18.75
C LYS A 172 35.64 -0.91 -17.27
N SER A 173 36.77 -0.48 -16.73
CA SER A 173 36.87 -0.08 -15.31
C SER A 173 36.51 1.40 -15.09
N VAL A 174 36.25 1.78 -13.83
CA VAL A 174 36.09 3.18 -13.42
C VAL A 174 37.33 4.01 -13.80
N MET A 175 38.52 3.44 -13.64
CA MET A 175 39.79 4.09 -14.00
C MET A 175 39.88 4.37 -15.51
N GLU A 176 39.41 3.45 -16.34
CA GLU A 176 39.34 3.66 -17.80
C GLU A 176 38.39 4.80 -18.17
N TYR A 177 37.27 4.94 -17.44
CA TYR A 177 36.35 6.06 -17.61
C TYR A 177 37.00 7.41 -17.26
N ALA A 178 37.96 7.45 -16.34
CA ALA A 178 38.66 8.67 -15.94
C ALA A 178 39.54 9.24 -17.06
N PHE A 179 40.09 8.40 -17.95
CA PHE A 179 40.83 8.86 -19.13
C PHE A 179 39.95 9.57 -20.16
N PHE A 180 38.65 9.23 -20.19
CA PHE A 180 37.65 9.85 -21.07
C PHE A 180 36.79 10.89 -20.35
N ALA A 181 37.18 11.31 -19.14
CA ALA A 181 36.45 12.30 -18.38
C ALA A 181 36.38 13.63 -19.14
N LYS A 182 35.18 14.23 -19.18
CA LYS A 182 34.96 15.51 -19.90
C LYS A 182 35.81 16.65 -19.34
N ASN A 183 36.06 16.65 -18.03
CA ASN A 183 36.86 17.63 -17.28
C ASN A 183 37.50 16.95 -16.06
N ASN A 184 38.53 17.55 -15.45
CA ASN A 184 39.16 17.12 -14.19
C ASN A 184 39.83 15.73 -14.19
N SER A 185 40.19 15.20 -15.36
CA SER A 185 40.76 13.85 -15.51
C SER A 185 41.97 13.59 -14.59
N GLY A 186 42.93 14.53 -14.49
CA GLY A 186 44.09 14.40 -13.61
C GLY A 186 43.75 14.26 -12.12
N ASN A 187 42.83 15.09 -11.62
CA ASN A 187 42.39 15.04 -10.21
C ASN A 187 41.60 13.77 -9.90
N ILE A 188 40.77 13.32 -10.85
CA ILE A 188 39.97 12.10 -10.69
C ILE A 188 40.88 10.86 -10.70
N ILE A 189 41.84 10.81 -11.62
CA ILE A 189 42.86 9.74 -11.68
C ILE A 189 43.61 9.66 -10.35
N GLN A 190 44.10 10.79 -9.83
CA GLN A 190 44.81 10.82 -8.56
C GLN A 190 43.93 10.35 -7.38
N LYS A 191 42.65 10.74 -7.35
CA LYS A 191 41.70 10.33 -6.31
C LYS A 191 41.41 8.82 -6.35
N LEU A 192 41.15 8.28 -7.53
CA LEU A 192 40.91 6.84 -7.71
C LEU A 192 42.14 6.01 -7.33
N GLN A 193 43.34 6.45 -7.70
CA GLN A 193 44.61 5.81 -7.30
C GLN A 193 44.80 5.83 -5.78
N ASN A 194 44.64 7.00 -5.14
CA ASN A 194 44.77 7.11 -3.69
C ASN A 194 43.77 6.20 -2.95
N TYR A 195 42.55 6.05 -3.47
CA TYR A 195 41.55 5.15 -2.87
C TYR A 195 41.93 3.66 -3.04
N GLN A 196 42.49 3.27 -4.19
CA GLN A 196 43.00 1.92 -4.42
C GLN A 196 44.19 1.58 -3.51
N ASP A 197 45.11 2.52 -3.31
CA ASP A 197 46.26 2.35 -2.41
C ASP A 197 45.80 2.14 -0.96
N VAL A 198 44.80 2.91 -0.50
CA VAL A 198 44.21 2.75 0.85
C VAL A 198 43.58 1.37 1.02
N ILE A 199 42.79 0.89 0.05
CA ILE A 199 42.13 -0.42 0.10
C ILE A 199 43.18 -1.55 0.15
N SER A 200 44.22 -1.47 -0.68
CA SER A 200 45.30 -2.45 -0.73
C SER A 200 46.12 -2.52 0.58
N HIS A 201 46.20 -1.41 1.32
CA HIS A 201 46.84 -1.36 2.64
C HIS A 201 45.95 -1.87 3.78
N THR A 202 44.63 -1.72 3.69
CA THR A 202 43.66 -2.28 4.64
C THR A 202 43.49 -3.79 4.49
N GLU A 203 43.49 -4.33 3.27
CA GLU A 203 43.44 -5.79 3.04
C GLU A 203 44.66 -6.52 3.60
N ASN A 204 45.81 -5.83 3.69
CA ASN A 204 47.01 -6.36 4.33
C ASN A 204 47.01 -6.26 5.88
N LYS A 205 46.03 -5.55 6.48
CA LYS A 205 45.91 -5.36 7.95
C LYS A 205 44.71 -6.05 8.59
N GLU A 206 43.73 -6.52 7.82
CA GLU A 206 42.54 -7.20 8.35
C GLU A 206 42.79 -8.69 8.66
N GLN A 207 43.63 -8.93 9.67
CA GLN A 207 43.55 -10.13 10.52
C GLN A 207 43.21 -9.79 11.99
N LYS A 208 42.83 -8.55 12.30
CA LYS A 208 42.28 -8.19 13.62
C LYS A 208 41.15 -7.18 13.49
N GLU A 209 40.00 -7.58 14.02
CA GLU A 209 38.79 -6.78 14.21
C GLU A 209 39.09 -5.35 14.67
N THR A 210 38.43 -4.35 14.08
CA THR A 210 37.80 -3.26 14.85
C THR A 210 36.91 -2.34 13.98
N LYS A 211 35.78 -1.99 14.58
CA LYS A 211 34.84 -0.88 14.28
C LYS A 211 35.43 0.29 13.48
N PHE A 212 34.78 0.64 12.37
CA PHE A 212 34.91 1.94 11.74
C PHE A 212 34.28 3.02 12.63
N GLU A 213 35.09 3.86 13.25
CA GLU A 213 34.65 5.14 13.83
C GLU A 213 34.45 6.16 12.71
N ARG A 214 33.20 6.60 12.53
CA ARG A 214 32.82 7.73 11.67
C ARG A 214 33.62 8.97 12.09
N HIS A 215 34.63 9.34 11.30
CA HIS A 215 35.30 10.63 11.44
C HIS A 215 34.51 11.68 10.67
N ASP A 216 34.09 12.74 11.37
CA ASP A 216 33.39 13.88 10.79
C ASP A 216 34.26 14.56 9.73
N VAL A 217 33.80 14.53 8.48
CA VAL A 217 34.39 15.33 7.40
C VAL A 217 34.03 16.79 7.67
N VAL A 218 35.06 17.58 8.01
CA VAL A 218 34.95 19.04 8.07
C VAL A 218 34.80 19.57 6.64
N ILE A 219 33.55 19.72 6.21
CA ILE A 219 33.19 20.52 5.04
C ILE A 219 33.38 21.98 5.45
N HIS A 220 34.18 22.75 4.72
CA HIS A 220 34.31 24.18 4.97
C HIS A 220 32.93 24.85 4.90
N GLU A 221 32.42 25.31 6.04
CA GLU A 221 31.22 26.14 6.12
C GLU A 221 31.45 27.44 5.34
N THR A 222 31.07 27.46 4.07
CA THR A 222 30.81 28.72 3.37
C THR A 222 29.59 29.36 4.01
N LYS A 223 29.83 30.47 4.72
CA LYS A 223 28.81 31.36 5.28
C LYS A 223 27.83 31.80 4.20
N THR A 224 26.74 31.06 4.01
CA THR A 224 25.56 31.54 3.29
C THR A 224 24.33 30.97 3.97
N SER A 225 23.42 31.85 4.38
CA SER A 225 22.30 31.53 5.28
C SER A 225 21.15 30.83 4.53
N LEU A 226 21.36 29.59 4.10
CA LEU A 226 20.36 28.77 3.42
C LEU A 226 19.76 27.65 4.32
N PHE A 227 20.23 27.52 5.56
CA PHE A 227 19.85 26.43 6.47
C PHE A 227 18.58 26.72 7.28
N ASN A 228 17.43 26.73 6.61
CA ASN A 228 16.13 26.52 7.26
C ASN A 228 15.08 25.90 6.32
N PHE A 229 15.52 25.09 5.33
CA PHE A 229 14.60 24.27 4.53
C PHE A 229 14.58 22.84 5.07
N THR A 230 13.46 22.45 5.69
CA THR A 230 13.10 21.03 5.82
C THR A 230 12.82 20.51 4.42
N LEU A 231 13.86 19.97 3.77
CA LEU A 231 13.85 19.53 2.38
C LEU A 231 12.89 18.36 2.13
N PHE A 232 12.50 17.65 3.19
CA PHE A 232 11.53 16.56 3.19
C PHE A 232 10.59 16.77 4.36
N LYS A 233 9.29 16.55 4.17
CA LYS A 233 8.41 16.29 5.32
C LYS A 233 8.95 15.08 6.06
N THR A 234 9.09 15.17 7.38
CA THR A 234 9.48 13.98 8.15
C THR A 234 8.33 12.96 8.08
N LYS A 235 8.64 11.65 8.11
CA LYS A 235 7.61 10.62 8.24
C LYS A 235 6.67 10.90 9.42
N GLU A 236 7.20 11.52 10.48
CA GLU A 236 6.45 11.95 11.65
C GLU A 236 5.48 13.12 11.37
N GLN A 237 5.86 14.07 10.52
CA GLN A 237 4.98 15.18 10.10
C GLN A 237 3.83 14.67 9.24
N MET A 238 4.11 13.84 8.22
CA MET A 238 3.06 13.25 7.39
C MET A 238 2.12 12.36 8.21
N ARG A 239 2.69 11.63 9.18
CA ARG A 239 1.93 10.82 10.12
C ARG A 239 0.96 11.65 10.96
N LYS A 240 1.43 12.75 11.55
CA LYS A 240 0.59 13.65 12.34
C LYS A 240 -0.53 14.31 11.52
N GLU A 241 -0.28 14.59 10.24
CA GLU A 241 -1.31 15.14 9.34
C GLU A 241 -2.47 14.15 9.16
N TYR A 242 -2.22 12.91 8.72
CA TYR A 242 -3.32 11.95 8.53
C TYR A 242 -3.97 11.51 9.85
N GLU A 243 -3.22 11.42 10.95
CA GLU A 243 -3.77 11.07 12.26
C GLU A 243 -4.79 12.12 12.72
N ASN A 244 -4.51 13.41 12.48
CA ASN A 244 -5.45 14.49 12.80
C ASN A 244 -6.71 14.41 11.92
N ASP A 245 -6.56 14.20 10.61
CA ASP A 245 -7.69 14.10 9.69
C ASP A 245 -8.59 12.90 10.03
N PHE A 246 -7.98 11.75 10.34
CA PHE A 246 -8.71 10.55 10.73
C PHE A 246 -9.40 10.72 12.08
N LYS A 247 -8.79 11.45 13.02
CA LYS A 247 -9.42 11.76 14.31
C LYS A 247 -10.64 12.66 14.17
N ILE A 248 -10.57 13.70 13.32
CA ILE A 248 -11.73 14.55 13.00
C ILE A 248 -12.86 13.70 12.40
N LEU A 249 -12.50 12.74 11.54
CA LEU A 249 -13.46 11.81 10.97
C LEU A 249 -14.12 10.96 12.07
N LEU A 250 -13.34 10.34 12.96
CA LEU A 250 -13.84 9.54 14.10
C LEU A 250 -14.80 10.33 15.01
N ASP A 251 -14.47 11.59 15.30
CA ASP A 251 -15.28 12.45 16.18
C ASP A 251 -16.65 12.82 15.54
N SER A 252 -16.81 12.61 14.23
CA SER A 252 -18.05 12.90 13.49
C SER A 252 -19.04 11.74 13.39
N PHE A 253 -18.69 10.55 13.90
CA PHE A 253 -19.47 9.33 13.69
C PHE A 253 -20.74 9.26 14.53
N HIS A 254 -21.77 8.70 13.90
CA HIS A 254 -23.04 8.41 14.55
C HIS A 254 -23.09 6.95 14.96
N LEU A 255 -23.45 6.71 16.23
CA LEU A 255 -23.69 5.38 16.74
C LEU A 255 -25.19 5.06 16.71
N ASN A 256 -25.52 3.89 16.19
CA ASN A 256 -26.83 3.29 16.31
C ASN A 256 -27.09 2.89 17.77
N GLU A 257 -27.86 3.69 18.50
CA GLU A 257 -28.10 3.47 19.93
C GLU A 257 -28.63 2.05 20.24
N LYS A 258 -29.48 1.48 19.40
CA LYS A 258 -30.02 0.12 19.63
C LYS A 258 -28.96 -0.98 19.51
N MET A 259 -27.90 -0.74 18.75
CA MET A 259 -26.77 -1.66 18.66
C MET A 259 -25.83 -1.60 19.87
N THR A 260 -25.97 -0.57 20.72
CA THR A 260 -25.23 -0.44 21.98
C THR A 260 -25.81 -1.27 23.14
N PHE A 261 -26.94 -1.96 22.93
CA PHE A 261 -27.54 -2.87 23.91
C PHE A 261 -27.38 -4.32 23.44
N PRO A 262 -27.06 -5.29 24.31
CA PRO A 262 -27.00 -6.70 23.92
C PRO A 262 -28.30 -7.20 23.29
N LEU A 263 -28.20 -8.02 22.24
CA LEU A 263 -29.36 -8.71 21.68
C LEU A 263 -29.73 -9.91 22.59
N ASP A 264 -31.03 -10.16 22.79
CA ASP A 264 -31.50 -11.43 23.39
C ASP A 264 -31.22 -12.59 22.41
N SER A 265 -30.02 -13.13 22.50
CA SER A 265 -29.41 -14.05 21.53
C SER A 265 -29.98 -15.48 21.58
N PHE A 266 -30.83 -15.80 22.57
CA PHE A 266 -31.20 -17.19 22.87
C PHE A 266 -32.69 -17.51 22.77
N ASN A 267 -33.52 -16.58 22.27
CA ASN A 267 -34.89 -16.93 21.96
C ASN A 267 -34.92 -17.87 20.74
N ARG A 268 -34.90 -19.19 20.98
CA ARG A 268 -34.92 -20.26 19.95
C ARG A 268 -36.12 -20.20 19.00
N LYS A 269 -37.15 -19.39 19.31
CA LYS A 269 -38.30 -19.14 18.44
C LYS A 269 -38.10 -17.94 17.51
N LYS A 270 -37.04 -17.15 17.70
CA LYS A 270 -36.67 -16.01 16.86
C LYS A 270 -35.62 -16.44 15.82
N LYS A 271 -35.70 -15.82 14.66
CA LYS A 271 -34.80 -16.04 13.52
C LYS A 271 -33.37 -15.60 13.88
N PHE A 272 -32.37 -16.45 13.60
CA PHE A 272 -30.94 -16.16 13.81
C PHE A 272 -30.35 -15.55 12.53
N ARG A 273 -29.87 -14.32 12.61
CA ARG A 273 -29.40 -13.52 11.47
C ARG A 273 -27.89 -13.38 11.45
N MET A 274 -27.30 -13.81 10.34
CA MET A 274 -25.87 -13.70 10.09
C MET A 274 -25.60 -12.73 8.95
N ILE A 275 -24.63 -11.85 9.14
CA ILE A 275 -23.99 -11.11 8.05
C ILE A 275 -22.58 -11.66 7.89
N SER A 276 -22.23 -12.05 6.66
CA SER A 276 -20.88 -12.49 6.29
C SER A 276 -20.33 -11.58 5.22
N ILE A 277 -19.12 -11.08 5.42
CA ILE A 277 -18.49 -10.16 4.48
C ILE A 277 -17.14 -10.76 4.07
N ASP A 278 -16.97 -11.04 2.78
CA ASP A 278 -15.71 -11.58 2.27
C ASP A 278 -14.57 -10.57 2.40
N GLY A 279 -13.33 -11.07 2.43
CA GLY A 279 -12.14 -10.24 2.26
C GLY A 279 -11.95 -9.80 0.81
N GLY A 280 -11.17 -8.73 0.60
CA GLY A 280 -10.95 -8.19 -0.74
C GLY A 280 -10.09 -6.91 -0.84
N GLY A 281 -9.31 -6.58 0.20
CA GLY A 281 -8.47 -5.36 0.21
C GLY A 281 -9.29 -4.08 -0.02
N SER A 282 -8.83 -3.21 -0.93
CA SER A 282 -9.51 -1.96 -1.33
C SER A 282 -10.97 -2.15 -1.72
N LYS A 283 -11.31 -3.32 -2.30
CA LYS A 283 -12.67 -3.64 -2.74
C LYS A 283 -13.65 -3.82 -1.60
N CYS A 284 -13.21 -3.92 -0.34
CA CYS A 284 -14.13 -3.93 0.80
C CYS A 284 -14.90 -2.60 0.92
N THR A 285 -14.38 -1.51 0.36
CA THR A 285 -15.08 -0.23 0.23
C THR A 285 -16.42 -0.37 -0.52
N LEU A 286 -16.47 -1.19 -1.57
CA LEU A 286 -17.71 -1.54 -2.27
C LEU A 286 -18.75 -2.15 -1.33
N GLN A 287 -18.34 -3.09 -0.48
CA GLN A 287 -19.24 -3.76 0.46
C GLN A 287 -19.79 -2.78 1.51
N ALA A 288 -18.96 -1.89 2.03
CA ALA A 288 -19.39 -0.85 2.99
C ALA A 288 -20.44 0.10 2.35
N LEU A 289 -20.21 0.53 1.10
CA LEU A 289 -21.18 1.35 0.35
C LEU A 289 -22.50 0.62 0.09
N ILE A 290 -22.46 -0.68 -0.21
CA ILE A 290 -23.67 -1.51 -0.35
C ILE A 290 -24.46 -1.53 0.97
N PHE A 291 -23.81 -1.71 2.12
CA PHE A 291 -24.50 -1.67 3.42
C PHE A 291 -25.13 -0.30 3.72
N ALA A 292 -24.43 0.79 3.39
CA ALA A 292 -24.99 2.14 3.50
C ALA A 292 -26.29 2.29 2.69
N ARG A 293 -26.32 1.76 1.46
CA ARG A 293 -27.53 1.77 0.61
C ARG A 293 -28.63 0.86 1.16
N LEU A 294 -28.28 -0.33 1.65
CA LEU A 294 -29.24 -1.28 2.20
C LEU A 294 -29.91 -0.73 3.48
N VAL A 295 -29.15 -0.12 4.39
CA VAL A 295 -29.71 0.46 5.63
C VAL A 295 -30.55 1.70 5.37
N ASN A 296 -30.22 2.52 4.36
CA ASN A 296 -31.12 3.60 3.91
C ASN A 296 -32.52 3.08 3.53
N LYS A 297 -32.60 1.87 2.94
CA LYS A 297 -33.86 1.25 2.53
C LYS A 297 -34.52 0.42 3.63
N PHE A 298 -33.70 -0.20 4.49
CA PHE A 298 -34.11 -1.07 5.59
C PHE A 298 -33.41 -0.60 6.88
N PRO A 299 -33.91 0.47 7.55
CA PRO A 299 -33.21 1.10 8.67
C PRO A 299 -32.90 0.18 9.85
N THR A 300 -33.73 -0.85 10.06
CA THR A 300 -33.56 -1.82 11.16
C THR A 300 -32.75 -3.06 10.78
N LEU A 301 -32.19 -3.12 9.56
CA LEU A 301 -31.53 -4.30 9.00
C LEU A 301 -30.47 -4.88 9.94
N LEU A 302 -29.68 -4.00 10.56
CA LEU A 302 -28.55 -4.36 11.42
C LEU A 302 -28.92 -4.57 12.89
N GLU A 303 -30.04 -3.98 13.34
CA GLU A 303 -30.45 -3.98 14.74
C GLU A 303 -30.64 -5.40 15.28
N GLU A 304 -31.17 -6.31 14.44
CA GLU A 304 -31.46 -7.72 14.75
C GLU A 304 -30.35 -8.70 14.33
N VAL A 305 -29.20 -8.23 13.88
CA VAL A 305 -28.09 -9.13 13.49
C VAL A 305 -27.56 -9.84 14.73
N ASN A 306 -27.55 -11.17 14.69
CA ASN A 306 -27.01 -11.98 15.77
C ASN A 306 -25.50 -12.13 15.68
N LEU A 307 -24.94 -12.22 14.47
CA LEU A 307 -23.53 -12.50 14.24
C LEU A 307 -23.00 -11.83 12.97
N PHE A 308 -21.92 -11.06 13.12
CA PHE A 308 -21.12 -10.53 12.02
C PHE A 308 -19.88 -11.41 11.79
N CYS A 309 -19.63 -11.83 10.56
CA CYS A 309 -18.47 -12.64 10.18
C CYS A 309 -17.64 -11.86 9.16
N GLY A 310 -16.37 -11.58 9.48
CA GLY A 310 -15.48 -10.80 8.63
C GLY A 310 -14.10 -11.44 8.49
N VAL A 311 -13.42 -11.13 7.40
CA VAL A 311 -12.07 -11.62 7.10
C VAL A 311 -11.30 -10.59 6.29
N SER A 312 -9.97 -10.54 6.47
CA SER A 312 -9.15 -9.55 5.79
C SER A 312 -9.63 -8.13 6.10
N ALA A 313 -9.56 -7.21 5.15
CA ALA A 313 -10.04 -5.83 5.35
C ALA A 313 -11.53 -5.72 5.75
N SER A 314 -12.38 -6.71 5.48
CA SER A 314 -13.79 -6.68 5.92
C SER A 314 -13.97 -6.95 7.41
N SER A 315 -12.94 -7.44 8.12
CA SER A 315 -12.98 -7.58 9.57
C SER A 315 -13.18 -6.22 10.25
N PHE A 316 -12.61 -5.15 9.69
CA PHE A 316 -12.82 -3.78 10.16
C PHE A 316 -14.28 -3.36 9.98
N ILE A 317 -14.86 -3.61 8.81
CA ILE A 317 -16.30 -3.35 8.54
C ILE A 317 -17.17 -4.08 9.58
N CYS A 318 -16.93 -5.37 9.81
CA CYS A 318 -17.69 -6.12 10.80
C CYS A 318 -17.51 -5.60 12.23
N ALA A 319 -16.29 -5.20 12.61
CA ALA A 319 -16.02 -4.62 13.92
C ALA A 319 -16.73 -3.27 14.11
N ASP A 320 -16.68 -2.40 13.09
CA ASP A 320 -17.32 -1.09 13.11
C ASP A 320 -18.84 -1.20 13.18
N LEU A 321 -19.43 -2.08 12.36
CA LEU A 321 -20.87 -2.37 12.43
C LEU A 321 -21.25 -2.98 13.78
N ALA A 322 -20.44 -3.88 14.35
CA ALA A 322 -20.71 -4.49 15.65
C ALA A 322 -20.56 -3.50 16.84
N LEU A 323 -19.76 -2.45 16.68
CA LEU A 323 -19.72 -1.30 17.59
C LEU A 323 -20.98 -0.43 17.51
N GLY A 324 -21.76 -0.59 16.43
CA GLY A 324 -22.92 0.22 16.13
C GLY A 324 -22.59 1.48 15.33
N ILE A 325 -21.42 1.58 14.69
CA ILE A 325 -21.13 2.70 13.78
C ILE A 325 -22.10 2.60 12.59
N GLU A 326 -22.76 3.71 12.25
CA GLU A 326 -23.70 3.76 11.14
C GLU A 326 -23.00 3.42 9.80
N PRO A 327 -23.62 2.62 8.91
CA PRO A 327 -22.95 2.12 7.70
C PRO A 327 -22.41 3.20 6.75
N GLN A 328 -23.02 4.38 6.73
CA GLN A 328 -22.53 5.53 5.96
C GLN A 328 -21.18 6.02 6.49
N ASP A 329 -20.99 6.01 7.80
CA ASP A 329 -19.73 6.38 8.45
C ASP A 329 -18.69 5.26 8.29
N VAL A 330 -19.10 3.98 8.37
CA VAL A 330 -18.23 2.84 8.02
C VAL A 330 -17.72 2.93 6.57
N ALA A 331 -18.56 3.35 5.63
CA ALA A 331 -18.13 3.58 4.25
C ALA A 331 -17.08 4.70 4.15
N LYS A 332 -17.22 5.80 4.90
CA LYS A 332 -16.22 6.88 4.95
C LYS A 332 -14.89 6.39 5.52
N ILE A 333 -14.92 5.58 6.60
CA ILE A 333 -13.74 4.95 7.19
C ILE A 333 -13.03 4.12 6.13
N MET A 334 -13.76 3.21 5.46
CA MET A 334 -13.17 2.33 4.45
C MET A 334 -12.59 3.09 3.25
N ILE A 335 -13.26 4.16 2.81
CA ILE A 335 -12.74 5.05 1.76
C ILE A 335 -11.41 5.68 2.22
N GLU A 336 -11.39 6.27 3.41
CA GLU A 336 -10.20 6.94 3.93
C GLU A 336 -9.05 5.97 4.13
N MET A 337 -9.33 4.81 4.73
CA MET A 337 -8.36 3.74 4.91
C MET A 337 -7.77 3.28 3.56
N THR A 338 -8.61 3.11 2.53
CA THR A 338 -8.18 2.65 1.20
C THR A 338 -7.23 3.64 0.51
N LYS A 339 -7.36 4.94 0.76
CA LYS A 339 -6.47 5.96 0.16
C LYS A 339 -5.02 5.84 0.61
N HIS A 340 -4.77 5.29 1.79
CA HIS A 340 -3.48 5.38 2.48
C HIS A 340 -2.88 4.03 2.89
N MET A 341 -3.66 2.94 2.96
CA MET A 341 -3.15 1.66 3.47
C MET A 341 -2.04 1.03 2.61
N PHE A 342 -1.98 1.32 1.30
CA PHE A 342 -1.01 0.75 0.36
C PHE A 342 0.24 1.63 0.15
N GLU A 343 0.86 2.07 1.26
CA GLU A 343 2.14 2.78 1.22
C GLU A 343 3.28 1.81 0.89
N LYS A 344 3.89 1.96 -0.29
CA LYS A 344 4.95 1.05 -0.78
C LYS A 344 6.18 1.10 0.11
N LYS A 345 6.76 -0.07 0.39
CA LYS A 345 8.10 -0.15 0.98
C LYS A 345 9.16 0.00 -0.10
N SER A 346 10.29 0.57 0.32
CA SER A 346 11.48 0.83 -0.51
C SER A 346 12.22 -0.44 -0.96
N ARG A 347 12.08 -1.56 -0.24
CA ARG A 347 12.89 -2.75 -0.45
C ARG A 347 12.15 -3.76 -1.34
N GLY A 348 12.86 -4.29 -2.33
CA GLY A 348 12.34 -5.12 -3.43
C GLY A 348 11.82 -6.52 -3.03
N TYR A 349 11.93 -7.47 -3.96
CA TYR A 349 11.26 -8.79 -4.01
C TYR A 349 11.35 -9.74 -2.79
N THR A 350 12.03 -9.36 -1.71
CA THR A 350 12.22 -10.19 -0.50
C THR A 350 11.38 -9.74 0.71
N GLU A 351 10.70 -8.60 0.64
CA GLU A 351 9.87 -8.06 1.71
C GLU A 351 8.39 -7.92 1.27
N SER A 352 7.51 -7.61 2.21
CA SER A 352 6.12 -7.26 1.90
C SER A 352 6.06 -5.99 1.06
N LEU A 353 5.14 -5.92 0.09
CA LEU A 353 4.99 -4.75 -0.79
C LEU A 353 4.69 -3.45 -0.03
N TYR A 354 3.94 -3.53 1.06
CA TYR A 354 3.36 -2.39 1.75
C TYR A 354 3.71 -2.34 3.24
N SER A 355 3.72 -1.13 3.79
CA SER A 355 3.82 -0.86 5.22
C SER A 355 2.48 -1.03 5.91
N ASN A 356 2.47 -1.68 7.08
CA ASN A 356 1.24 -1.79 7.90
C ASN A 356 1.14 -0.68 8.96
N THR A 357 2.04 0.31 8.98
CA THR A 357 2.03 1.39 9.98
C THR A 357 0.70 2.14 9.99
N TYR A 358 0.23 2.58 8.83
CA TYR A 358 -1.02 3.33 8.71
C TYR A 358 -2.22 2.55 9.23
N ILE A 359 -2.38 1.29 8.82
CA ILE A 359 -3.53 0.47 9.25
C ILE A 359 -3.46 0.12 10.74
N ILE A 360 -2.26 -0.03 11.31
CA ILE A 360 -2.07 -0.19 12.76
C ILE A 360 -2.53 1.07 13.50
N ASP A 361 -2.14 2.24 13.02
CA ASP A 361 -2.52 3.51 13.64
C ASP A 361 -4.03 3.72 13.58
N VAL A 362 -4.65 3.49 12.42
CA VAL A 362 -6.11 3.52 12.27
C VAL A 362 -6.81 2.56 13.22
N ALA A 363 -6.37 1.30 13.28
CA ALA A 363 -6.97 0.31 14.18
C ALA A 363 -6.89 0.75 15.66
N ASN A 364 -5.74 1.29 16.07
CA ASN A 364 -5.53 1.76 17.44
C ASN A 364 -6.33 3.03 17.73
N MET A 365 -6.45 3.96 16.78
CA MET A 365 -7.27 5.17 16.92
C MET A 365 -8.76 4.84 17.04
N THR A 366 -9.26 3.91 16.22
CA THR A 366 -10.69 3.52 16.22
C THR A 366 -11.06 2.71 17.45
N TYR A 367 -10.26 1.69 17.78
CA TYR A 367 -10.65 0.70 18.80
C TYR A 367 -9.98 0.92 20.16
N GLY A 368 -8.79 1.51 20.19
CA GLY A 368 -7.98 1.63 21.40
C GLY A 368 -7.74 0.29 22.06
N GLU A 369 -7.99 0.22 23.37
CA GLU A 369 -7.81 -1.00 24.17
C GLU A 369 -9.05 -1.90 24.22
N LYS A 370 -10.11 -1.58 23.48
CA LYS A 370 -11.36 -2.36 23.48
C LYS A 370 -11.12 -3.79 23.01
N LYS A 371 -11.72 -4.75 23.72
CA LYS A 371 -11.72 -6.17 23.41
C LYS A 371 -12.97 -6.58 22.66
N LEU A 372 -12.93 -7.74 22.00
CA LEU A 372 -14.11 -8.28 21.30
C LEU A 372 -15.28 -8.46 22.29
N THR A 373 -15.02 -8.86 23.53
CA THR A 373 -16.04 -8.97 24.60
C THR A 373 -16.70 -7.65 24.99
N ASP A 374 -16.13 -6.50 24.63
CA ASP A 374 -16.76 -5.19 24.89
C ASP A 374 -17.89 -4.90 23.90
N LEU A 375 -17.89 -5.57 22.74
CA LEU A 375 -18.93 -5.46 21.71
C LEU A 375 -20.26 -6.02 22.20
N LYS A 376 -21.35 -5.37 21.82
CA LYS A 376 -22.74 -5.75 22.18
C LYS A 376 -23.43 -6.59 21.12
N ARG A 377 -22.73 -6.83 20.01
CA ARG A 377 -23.11 -7.74 18.93
C ARG A 377 -22.04 -8.82 18.82
N ASN A 378 -22.45 -10.02 18.42
CA ASN A 378 -21.48 -11.10 18.26
C ASN A 378 -20.69 -10.91 16.97
N ILE A 379 -19.41 -11.19 17.04
CA ILE A 379 -18.50 -11.08 15.91
C ILE A 379 -17.63 -12.33 15.80
N LEU A 380 -17.29 -12.70 14.58
CA LEU A 380 -16.35 -13.75 14.23
C LEU A 380 -15.36 -13.22 13.20
N ILE A 381 -14.07 -13.29 13.52
CA ILE A 381 -12.98 -12.87 12.64
C ILE A 381 -11.99 -14.03 12.53
N ASN A 382 -11.74 -14.51 11.32
CA ASN A 382 -10.74 -15.56 11.09
C ASN A 382 -9.37 -15.00 10.71
N ALA A 383 -8.32 -15.71 11.09
CA ALA A 383 -6.93 -15.44 10.75
C ALA A 383 -6.16 -16.75 10.61
N PHE A 384 -4.98 -16.70 10.03
CA PHE A 384 -4.07 -17.85 9.97
C PHE A 384 -2.84 -17.59 10.86
N GLN A 385 -2.57 -18.46 11.82
CA GLN A 385 -1.38 -18.35 12.66
C GLN A 385 -0.27 -19.21 12.09
N PHE A 386 0.86 -18.59 11.74
CA PHE A 386 2.05 -19.32 11.26
C PHE A 386 2.69 -20.16 12.36
N ASP A 387 2.60 -19.70 13.60
CA ASP A 387 3.27 -20.32 14.72
C ASP A 387 2.53 -20.02 16.03
N SER A 388 2.07 -21.08 16.71
CA SER A 388 1.43 -20.96 18.01
C SER A 388 2.37 -20.56 19.15
N GLY A 389 3.69 -20.53 18.90
CA GLY A 389 4.70 -19.96 19.77
C GLY A 389 5.58 -21.01 20.45
N GLU A 390 6.82 -20.65 20.78
CA GLU A 390 7.85 -21.58 21.29
C GLU A 390 7.49 -22.24 22.63
N ASN A 391 6.64 -21.58 23.42
CA ASN A 391 6.17 -22.07 24.72
C ASN A 391 4.93 -22.98 24.62
N ASP A 392 4.35 -23.14 23.43
CA ASP A 392 3.25 -24.07 23.20
C ASP A 392 3.81 -25.51 23.09
N PRO A 393 3.49 -26.43 24.01
CA PRO A 393 3.94 -27.82 23.93
C PRO A 393 3.49 -28.52 22.64
N ASN A 394 2.47 -28.00 21.95
CA ASN A 394 2.00 -28.46 20.66
C ASN A 394 2.15 -27.37 19.58
N ARG A 395 3.30 -26.67 19.57
CA ARG A 395 3.67 -25.64 18.58
C ARG A 395 3.26 -26.05 17.16
N CYS A 396 2.34 -25.30 16.55
CA CYS A 396 1.78 -25.63 15.24
C CYS A 396 1.34 -24.39 14.45
N CYS A 397 1.21 -24.56 13.13
CA CYS A 397 0.44 -23.65 12.29
C CYS A 397 -1.05 -23.97 12.48
N LYS A 398 -1.90 -22.96 12.65
CA LYS A 398 -3.34 -23.20 12.86
C LYS A 398 -4.23 -22.12 12.27
N ALA A 399 -5.39 -22.56 11.79
CA ALA A 399 -6.51 -21.68 11.52
C ALA A 399 -7.08 -21.18 12.85
N CYS A 400 -7.22 -19.86 12.95
CA CYS A 400 -7.70 -19.19 14.15
C CYS A 400 -9.00 -18.46 13.86
N VAL A 401 -9.90 -18.48 14.85
CA VAL A 401 -11.15 -17.75 14.83
C VAL A 401 -11.23 -16.95 16.11
N PHE A 402 -11.27 -15.63 16.02
CA PHE A 402 -11.47 -14.74 17.15
C PHE A 402 -12.96 -14.39 17.24
N ASN A 403 -13.49 -14.37 18.47
CA ASN A 403 -14.89 -14.06 18.72
C ASN A 403 -15.13 -13.64 20.17
N ASN A 404 -16.32 -13.13 20.45
CA ASN A 404 -16.71 -12.63 21.78
C ASN A 404 -17.73 -13.51 22.53
N PHE A 405 -18.03 -14.70 22.02
CA PHE A 405 -19.07 -15.58 22.58
C PHE A 405 -18.55 -16.96 23.01
N ILE A 406 -17.35 -17.36 22.59
CA ILE A 406 -16.67 -18.58 23.03
C ILE A 406 -15.51 -18.20 23.98
N PRO A 407 -15.44 -18.77 25.19
CA PRO A 407 -14.32 -18.55 26.10
C PRO A 407 -12.97 -18.89 25.46
N GLY A 408 -11.97 -18.02 25.62
CA GLY A 408 -10.61 -18.21 25.11
C GLY A 408 -10.35 -17.72 23.68
N HIS A 409 -11.36 -17.16 23.01
CA HIS A 409 -11.24 -16.61 21.65
C HIS A 409 -11.17 -15.06 21.61
N ASP A 410 -11.22 -14.42 22.78
CA ASP A 410 -11.21 -12.96 22.94
C ASP A 410 -9.81 -12.35 22.79
N CYS A 411 -9.73 -11.15 22.22
CA CYS A 411 -8.53 -10.32 22.12
C CYS A 411 -8.93 -8.86 21.83
N LYS A 412 -7.95 -7.96 21.67
CA LYS A 412 -8.25 -6.58 21.23
C LYS A 412 -8.90 -6.60 19.86
N ILE A 413 -9.88 -5.73 19.63
CA ILE A 413 -10.54 -5.61 18.33
C ILE A 413 -9.52 -5.25 17.24
N ALA A 414 -8.62 -4.31 17.54
CA ALA A 414 -7.52 -3.92 16.67
C ALA A 414 -6.64 -5.12 16.29
N ASP A 415 -6.19 -5.91 17.27
CA ASP A 415 -5.36 -7.08 17.03
C ASP A 415 -6.08 -8.11 16.15
N ALA A 416 -7.36 -8.40 16.41
CA ALA A 416 -8.15 -9.35 15.61
C ALA A 416 -8.20 -8.92 14.14
N CYS A 417 -8.49 -7.64 13.88
CA CYS A 417 -8.59 -7.11 12.53
C CYS A 417 -7.24 -7.06 11.81
N LEU A 418 -6.19 -6.63 12.50
CA LEU A 418 -4.83 -6.56 11.94
C LEU A 418 -4.25 -7.95 11.64
N ARG A 419 -4.49 -8.94 12.52
CA ARG A 419 -4.14 -10.34 12.25
C ARG A 419 -4.88 -10.88 11.02
N SER A 420 -6.17 -10.55 10.89
CA SER A 420 -7.01 -11.03 9.79
C SER A 420 -6.67 -10.38 8.45
N SER A 421 -6.15 -9.15 8.43
CA SER A 421 -5.88 -8.34 7.22
C SER A 421 -4.42 -8.34 6.76
N ALA A 422 -3.53 -9.09 7.42
CA ALA A 422 -2.13 -9.22 7.04
C ALA A 422 -1.94 -10.12 5.80
N ALA A 423 -2.38 -9.63 4.64
CA ALA A 423 -2.33 -10.35 3.35
C ALA A 423 -0.89 -10.69 2.94
N VAL A 424 -0.64 -11.98 2.70
CA VAL A 424 0.70 -12.50 2.37
C VAL A 424 1.18 -11.91 1.05
N GLY A 425 2.44 -11.44 1.04
CA GLY A 425 3.03 -10.70 -0.08
C GLY A 425 2.72 -9.19 -0.04
N TYR A 426 1.59 -8.78 0.53
CA TYR A 426 1.18 -7.38 0.63
C TYR A 426 1.67 -6.73 1.93
N TYR A 427 1.36 -7.32 3.08
CA TYR A 427 1.73 -6.81 4.40
C TYR A 427 2.62 -7.81 5.15
N PRO A 428 3.47 -7.34 6.08
CA PRO A 428 4.19 -8.25 6.95
C PRO A 428 3.21 -8.94 7.92
N PRO A 429 3.51 -10.16 8.37
CA PRO A 429 2.70 -10.82 9.39
C PRO A 429 2.55 -9.96 10.65
N TYR A 430 1.36 -9.94 11.24
CA TYR A 430 1.08 -9.19 12.46
C TYR A 430 0.99 -10.14 13.66
N GLN A 431 1.88 -9.99 14.64
CA GLN A 431 1.96 -10.85 15.83
C GLN A 431 2.04 -12.37 15.53
N GLY A 432 2.66 -12.76 14.42
CA GLY A 432 2.77 -14.16 13.99
C GLY A 432 1.55 -14.69 13.20
N TYR A 433 0.62 -13.80 12.82
CA TYR A 433 -0.55 -14.13 12.01
C TYR A 433 -0.46 -13.53 10.60
N ALA A 434 -1.08 -14.23 9.66
CA ALA A 434 -1.40 -13.80 8.32
C ALA A 434 -2.91 -13.80 8.09
N ASP A 435 -3.29 -13.25 6.93
CA ASP A 435 -4.67 -13.07 6.51
C ASP A 435 -5.51 -14.34 6.62
N GLY A 436 -6.72 -14.17 7.15
CA GLY A 436 -7.69 -15.24 7.31
C GLY A 436 -8.20 -15.83 6.00
N GLY A 437 -8.06 -15.11 4.88
CA GLY A 437 -8.42 -15.58 3.55
C GLY A 437 -7.63 -16.82 3.12
N ILE A 438 -6.43 -17.05 3.68
CA ILE A 438 -5.65 -18.29 3.48
C ILE A 438 -6.40 -19.50 4.06
N PHE A 439 -7.18 -19.30 5.12
CA PHE A 439 -8.01 -20.35 5.69
C PHE A 439 -9.37 -20.41 4.98
N GLU A 440 -10.07 -19.29 4.93
CA GLU A 440 -11.38 -19.15 4.31
C GLU A 440 -11.69 -17.67 4.04
N ASN A 441 -11.94 -17.30 2.79
CA ASN A 441 -12.24 -15.91 2.42
C ASN A 441 -13.74 -15.59 2.51
N ASN A 442 -14.62 -16.59 2.55
CA ASN A 442 -16.04 -16.40 2.85
C ASN A 442 -16.33 -16.95 4.26
N PRO A 443 -16.29 -16.11 5.30
CA PRO A 443 -16.21 -16.58 6.68
C PRO A 443 -17.51 -17.18 7.23
N CYS A 444 -18.60 -17.23 6.46
CA CYS A 444 -19.88 -17.76 6.93
C CYS A 444 -19.79 -19.22 7.39
N VAL A 445 -19.05 -20.06 6.67
CA VAL A 445 -18.89 -21.48 6.99
C VAL A 445 -18.03 -21.70 8.22
N CYS A 446 -17.11 -20.79 8.52
CA CYS A 446 -16.32 -20.80 9.75
C CYS A 446 -17.19 -20.60 10.99
N ALA A 447 -18.37 -19.98 10.84
CA ALA A 447 -19.31 -19.77 11.93
C ALA A 447 -20.17 -21.01 12.22
N PHE A 448 -20.41 -21.89 11.24
CA PHE A 448 -21.36 -23.00 11.38
C PHE A 448 -21.10 -23.93 12.58
N PRO A 449 -19.85 -24.33 12.90
CA PRO A 449 -19.56 -25.12 14.10
C PRO A 449 -19.98 -24.43 15.41
N TYR A 450 -20.02 -23.10 15.42
CA TYR A 450 -20.42 -22.31 16.59
C TYR A 450 -21.90 -21.93 16.55
N VAL A 451 -22.48 -21.74 15.37
CA VAL A 451 -23.90 -21.41 15.24
C VAL A 451 -24.75 -22.65 15.54
N PHE A 452 -24.41 -23.80 14.95
CA PHE A 452 -25.21 -25.03 15.06
C PHE A 452 -24.64 -26.05 16.05
N GLY A 453 -23.34 -26.00 16.32
CA GLY A 453 -22.66 -27.00 17.13
C GLY A 453 -22.78 -26.79 18.63
N ASP A 454 -22.31 -27.79 19.38
CA ASP A 454 -22.57 -27.91 20.82
C ASP A 454 -21.89 -26.86 21.69
N LYS A 455 -20.82 -26.24 21.17
CA LYS A 455 -19.99 -25.28 21.92
C LYS A 455 -20.45 -23.83 21.78
N GLY A 456 -21.39 -23.51 20.88
CA GLY A 456 -21.85 -22.14 20.65
C GLY A 456 -23.36 -21.96 20.84
N PHE A 457 -24.01 -21.29 19.88
CA PHE A 457 -25.38 -20.79 20.03
C PHE A 457 -26.45 -21.87 19.99
N LYS A 458 -26.18 -23.01 19.35
CA LYS A 458 -27.17 -24.07 19.08
C LYS A 458 -28.43 -23.51 18.43
N ALA A 459 -28.24 -22.59 17.48
CA ALA A 459 -29.32 -22.03 16.69
C ALA A 459 -29.98 -23.13 15.85
N ASP A 460 -31.29 -23.02 15.66
CA ASP A 460 -32.00 -23.90 14.75
C ASP A 460 -31.65 -23.54 13.30
N ILE A 461 -31.11 -24.51 12.56
CA ILE A 461 -30.78 -24.37 11.14
C ILE A 461 -32.00 -23.87 10.35
N GLN A 462 -33.21 -24.31 10.71
CA GLN A 462 -34.43 -23.92 10.02
C GLN A 462 -34.84 -22.45 10.25
N ASN A 463 -34.37 -21.86 11.34
CA ASN A 463 -34.63 -20.47 11.69
C ASN A 463 -33.40 -19.58 11.48
N THR A 464 -32.38 -20.06 10.77
CA THR A 464 -31.16 -19.30 10.51
C THR A 464 -31.15 -18.75 9.08
N VAL A 465 -30.80 -17.48 8.94
CA VAL A 465 -30.61 -16.80 7.66
C VAL A 465 -29.24 -16.15 7.60
N CYS A 466 -28.62 -16.12 6.42
CA CYS A 466 -27.31 -15.52 6.24
C CYS A 466 -27.25 -14.69 4.96
N LEU A 467 -26.93 -13.40 5.11
CA LEU A 467 -26.59 -12.50 4.02
C LEU A 467 -25.06 -12.48 3.87
N SER A 468 -24.56 -12.93 2.72
CA SER A 468 -23.14 -13.03 2.41
C SER A 468 -22.80 -12.13 1.23
N ILE A 469 -22.00 -11.08 1.47
CA ILE A 469 -21.64 -10.07 0.46
C ILE A 469 -20.16 -10.21 0.11
N SER A 470 -19.89 -10.45 -1.16
CA SER A 470 -18.52 -10.53 -1.67
C SER A 470 -17.97 -9.17 -2.12
N SER A 471 -16.65 -9.05 -2.20
CA SER A 471 -15.96 -7.90 -2.79
C SER A 471 -16.05 -7.85 -4.32
N GLY A 472 -16.88 -8.72 -4.92
CA GLY A 472 -17.05 -8.91 -6.36
C GLY A 472 -16.03 -9.86 -6.98
N ARG A 473 -16.29 -10.21 -8.24
CA ARG A 473 -15.45 -11.09 -9.07
C ARG A 473 -15.07 -10.41 -10.38
N PRO A 474 -13.88 -10.73 -10.93
CA PRO A 474 -13.50 -10.22 -12.24
C PRO A 474 -14.47 -10.72 -13.34
N PRO A 475 -14.55 -10.02 -14.48
CA PRO A 475 -15.36 -10.46 -15.62
C PRO A 475 -14.87 -11.79 -16.19
N VAL A 476 -13.56 -12.05 -16.09
CA VAL A 476 -12.94 -13.34 -16.41
C VAL A 476 -12.62 -14.06 -15.11
N ASN A 477 -13.42 -15.06 -14.76
CA ASN A 477 -13.28 -15.84 -13.53
C ASN A 477 -12.87 -17.29 -13.84
N TYR A 478 -11.91 -17.48 -14.74
CA TYR A 478 -11.33 -18.78 -15.06
C TYR A 478 -9.84 -18.65 -15.38
N MET A 479 -9.11 -19.73 -15.17
CA MET A 479 -7.73 -19.87 -15.63
C MET A 479 -7.74 -20.60 -16.97
N ASP A 480 -7.15 -20.00 -18.00
CA ASP A 480 -7.09 -20.62 -19.32
C ASP A 480 -6.25 -21.90 -19.27
N ARG A 481 -6.93 -23.04 -19.42
CA ARG A 481 -6.31 -24.38 -19.43
C ARG A 481 -5.18 -24.48 -20.45
N ASN A 482 -5.32 -23.87 -21.62
CA ASN A 482 -4.34 -24.00 -22.70
C ASN A 482 -3.09 -23.17 -22.43
N LYS A 483 -3.24 -22.05 -21.71
CA LYS A 483 -2.15 -21.15 -21.34
C LYS A 483 -1.23 -21.72 -20.25
N TYR A 484 -1.75 -22.61 -19.39
CA TYR A 484 -1.04 -23.13 -18.22
C TYR A 484 -0.80 -24.65 -18.28
N THR A 485 -0.67 -25.21 -19.48
CA THR A 485 -0.46 -26.65 -19.70
C THR A 485 0.89 -27.16 -19.20
N ASP A 486 1.94 -26.33 -19.29
CA ASP A 486 3.31 -26.62 -18.83
C ASP A 486 3.83 -25.48 -17.92
N ALA A 487 3.00 -25.09 -16.94
CA ALA A 487 3.32 -23.98 -16.06
C ALA A 487 4.25 -24.41 -14.92
N GLY A 488 5.43 -23.78 -14.82
CA GLY A 488 6.35 -23.97 -13.70
C GLY A 488 5.95 -23.18 -12.44
N MET A 489 6.66 -23.42 -11.33
CA MET A 489 6.36 -22.79 -10.03
C MET A 489 6.28 -21.27 -10.08
N PHE A 490 7.17 -20.60 -10.82
CA PHE A 490 7.15 -19.12 -10.95
C PHE A 490 5.96 -18.60 -11.75
N GLN A 491 5.50 -19.35 -12.75
CA GLN A 491 4.32 -18.97 -13.55
C GLN A 491 3.02 -19.21 -12.77
N LEU A 492 3.00 -20.26 -11.93
CA LEU A 492 1.86 -20.57 -11.07
C LEU A 492 1.75 -19.65 -9.85
N LEU A 493 2.86 -19.13 -9.32
CA LEU A 493 2.89 -18.33 -8.10
C LEU A 493 1.83 -17.22 -8.06
N PRO A 494 1.71 -16.30 -9.05
CA PRO A 494 0.70 -15.25 -9.01
C PRO A 494 -0.74 -15.77 -9.11
N ILE A 495 -0.94 -16.88 -9.83
CA ILE A 495 -2.27 -17.41 -10.15
C ILE A 495 -2.79 -18.32 -9.03
N THR A 496 -1.90 -18.96 -8.29
CA THR A 496 -2.25 -19.94 -7.25
C THR A 496 -3.02 -19.28 -6.11
N MET A 497 -2.67 -18.05 -5.75
CA MET A 497 -3.39 -17.29 -4.71
C MET A 497 -4.82 -16.96 -5.15
N ASP A 498 -5.00 -16.45 -6.37
CA ASP A 498 -6.33 -16.16 -6.92
C ASP A 498 -7.18 -17.42 -7.02
N GLY A 499 -6.59 -18.52 -7.53
CA GLY A 499 -7.26 -19.82 -7.61
C GLY A 499 -7.66 -20.37 -6.26
N PHE A 500 -6.80 -20.20 -5.26
CA PHE A 500 -7.09 -20.57 -3.88
C PHE A 500 -8.31 -19.79 -3.37
N PHE A 501 -8.32 -18.46 -3.49
CA PHE A 501 -9.45 -17.64 -3.06
C PHE A 501 -10.74 -17.99 -3.80
N TRP A 502 -10.70 -18.16 -5.13
CA TRP A 502 -11.88 -18.55 -5.92
C TRP A 502 -12.41 -19.91 -5.52
N SER A 503 -11.53 -20.89 -5.31
CA SER A 503 -11.91 -22.24 -4.88
C SER A 503 -12.55 -22.23 -3.50
N ARG A 504 -11.96 -21.53 -2.52
CA ARG A 504 -12.51 -21.47 -1.15
C ARG A 504 -13.85 -20.73 -1.13
N LYS A 505 -13.93 -19.61 -1.84
CA LYS A 505 -15.15 -18.83 -2.05
C LYS A 505 -16.31 -19.67 -2.62
N SER A 506 -16.03 -20.47 -3.66
CA SER A 506 -17.02 -21.37 -4.26
C SER A 506 -17.45 -22.48 -3.31
N MET A 507 -16.50 -23.12 -2.63
CA MET A 507 -16.81 -24.19 -1.68
C MET A 507 -17.68 -23.68 -0.51
N ALA A 508 -17.38 -22.49 0.01
CA ALA A 508 -18.15 -21.89 1.09
C ALA A 508 -19.60 -21.56 0.67
N ASP A 509 -19.82 -21.13 -0.58
CA ASP A 509 -21.15 -20.91 -1.15
C ASP A 509 -21.94 -22.23 -1.23
N ASP A 510 -21.35 -23.28 -1.80
CA ASP A 510 -21.99 -24.61 -1.90
C ASP A 510 -22.36 -25.18 -0.52
N VAL A 511 -21.45 -25.08 0.45
CA VAL A 511 -21.70 -25.53 1.83
C VAL A 511 -22.79 -24.69 2.49
N ALA A 512 -22.73 -23.37 2.40
CA ALA A 512 -23.72 -22.50 3.02
C ALA A 512 -25.13 -22.72 2.43
N LYS A 513 -25.22 -22.87 1.11
CA LYS A 513 -26.45 -23.22 0.41
C LYS A 513 -26.96 -24.60 0.78
N GLY A 514 -26.07 -25.57 1.00
CA GLY A 514 -26.43 -26.91 1.46
C GLY A 514 -27.09 -26.92 2.85
N PHE A 515 -26.63 -26.06 3.77
CA PHE A 515 -27.20 -25.97 5.13
C PHE A 515 -28.45 -25.10 5.19
N LEU A 516 -28.48 -23.97 4.48
CA LEU A 516 -29.50 -22.95 4.65
C LEU A 516 -30.52 -22.89 3.50
N GLY A 517 -30.24 -23.50 2.35
CA GLY A 517 -31.07 -23.40 1.15
C GLY A 517 -31.26 -21.94 0.73
N ASP A 518 -32.50 -21.56 0.40
CA ASP A 518 -32.83 -20.18 -0.02
C ASP A 518 -32.67 -19.14 1.10
N ARG A 519 -32.47 -19.57 2.36
CA ARG A 519 -32.15 -18.70 3.49
C ARG A 519 -30.69 -18.25 3.51
N TYR A 520 -29.89 -18.63 2.52
CA TYR A 520 -28.57 -18.08 2.26
C TYR A 520 -28.61 -17.21 1.01
N MET A 521 -28.27 -15.93 1.17
CA MET A 521 -28.10 -15.00 0.05
C MET A 521 -26.63 -14.76 -0.19
N ARG A 522 -26.16 -15.17 -1.36
CA ARG A 522 -24.84 -14.83 -1.87
C ARG A 522 -24.94 -13.68 -2.87
N PHE A 523 -24.39 -12.53 -2.51
CA PHE A 523 -24.20 -11.42 -3.43
C PHE A 523 -22.74 -11.35 -3.88
N ASP A 524 -22.49 -11.80 -5.11
CA ASP A 524 -21.15 -11.79 -5.73
C ASP A 524 -21.19 -11.14 -7.12
N PRO A 525 -21.13 -9.79 -7.19
CA PRO A 525 -21.28 -9.08 -8.44
C PRO A 525 -20.08 -9.24 -9.36
N VAL A 526 -20.34 -9.22 -10.67
CA VAL A 526 -19.29 -9.12 -11.69
C VAL A 526 -18.86 -7.66 -11.82
N LEU A 527 -17.56 -7.40 -11.68
CA LEU A 527 -17.00 -6.04 -11.71
C LEU A 527 -16.66 -5.60 -13.15
N PRO A 528 -16.76 -4.29 -13.47
CA PRO A 528 -16.37 -3.74 -14.77
C PRO A 528 -14.83 -3.64 -14.87
N GLY A 529 -14.20 -4.77 -15.17
CA GLY A 529 -12.75 -4.92 -15.32
C GLY A 529 -12.08 -5.66 -14.17
N ASN A 530 -10.77 -5.86 -14.29
CA ASN A 530 -9.96 -6.44 -13.22
C ASN A 530 -9.59 -5.35 -12.22
N LEU A 531 -10.10 -5.47 -11.00
CA LEU A 531 -9.74 -4.65 -9.85
C LEU A 531 -8.94 -5.51 -8.88
N ASP A 532 -7.66 -5.18 -8.73
CA ASP A 532 -6.72 -5.88 -7.85
C ASP A 532 -7.03 -5.61 -6.37
N LEU A 533 -6.33 -6.29 -5.46
CA LEU A 533 -6.53 -6.12 -4.01
C LEU A 533 -6.09 -4.72 -3.50
N ASP A 534 -5.11 -4.12 -4.16
CA ASP A 534 -4.41 -2.87 -3.82
C ASP A 534 -4.70 -1.71 -4.77
N CYS A 535 -5.87 -1.71 -5.42
CA CYS A 535 -6.27 -0.67 -6.39
C CYS A 535 -6.70 0.67 -5.74
N SER A 536 -5.89 1.21 -4.82
CA SER A 536 -6.13 2.51 -4.16
C SER A 536 -6.12 3.69 -5.13
N ASP A 537 -5.46 3.53 -6.27
CA ASP A 537 -5.46 4.45 -7.42
C ASP A 537 -6.81 4.52 -8.14
N GLN A 538 -7.64 3.48 -8.02
CA GLN A 538 -8.96 3.36 -8.65
C GLN A 538 -10.10 3.51 -7.64
N ILE A 539 -9.85 4.15 -6.49
CA ILE A 539 -10.85 4.29 -5.42
C ILE A 539 -12.15 4.96 -5.91
N ASP A 540 -12.06 5.98 -6.76
CA ASP A 540 -13.25 6.66 -7.29
C ASP A 540 -14.12 5.73 -8.13
N LYS A 541 -13.50 4.82 -8.87
CA LYS A 541 -14.20 3.77 -9.62
C LYS A 541 -14.87 2.76 -8.68
N ILE A 542 -14.20 2.37 -7.58
CA ILE A 542 -14.82 1.50 -6.55
C ILE A 542 -16.04 2.19 -5.93
N ILE A 543 -15.93 3.49 -5.64
CA ILE A 543 -17.02 4.30 -5.08
C ILE A 543 -18.19 4.37 -6.07
N GLU A 544 -17.93 4.66 -7.34
CA GLU A 544 -18.93 4.69 -8.40
C GLU A 544 -19.67 3.35 -8.50
N ILE A 545 -18.93 2.23 -8.55
CA ILE A 545 -19.51 0.89 -8.58
C ILE A 545 -20.37 0.66 -7.34
N GLY A 546 -19.87 0.95 -6.13
CA GLY A 546 -20.63 0.73 -4.90
C GLY A 546 -21.92 1.53 -4.80
N ASN A 547 -21.94 2.73 -5.37
CA ASN A 547 -23.13 3.57 -5.42
C ASN A 547 -24.14 3.12 -6.48
N THR A 548 -23.70 2.53 -7.59
CA THR A 548 -24.55 2.27 -8.76
C THR A 548 -24.94 0.80 -8.94
N ILE A 549 -24.21 -0.13 -8.31
CA ILE A 549 -24.43 -1.55 -8.53
C ILE A 549 -25.85 -1.99 -8.18
N ASP A 550 -26.43 -2.85 -9.00
CA ASP A 550 -27.78 -3.36 -8.77
C ASP A 550 -27.82 -4.28 -7.55
N ILE A 551 -28.62 -3.88 -6.56
CA ILE A 551 -28.81 -4.61 -5.30
C ILE A 551 -30.23 -5.16 -5.17
N THR A 552 -31.08 -5.08 -6.19
CA THR A 552 -32.49 -5.50 -6.12
C THR A 552 -32.65 -6.96 -5.67
N SER A 553 -31.76 -7.85 -6.10
CA SER A 553 -31.75 -9.25 -5.65
C SER A 553 -31.59 -9.39 -4.13
N ILE A 554 -30.75 -8.56 -3.51
CA ILE A 554 -30.56 -8.54 -2.05
C ILE A 554 -31.81 -7.99 -1.38
N GLU A 555 -32.38 -6.91 -1.91
CA GLU A 555 -33.56 -6.26 -1.34
C GLU A 555 -34.78 -7.19 -1.31
N ASP A 556 -34.99 -7.94 -2.40
CA ASP A 556 -36.09 -8.90 -2.49
C ASP A 556 -35.88 -10.09 -1.57
N TRP A 557 -34.62 -10.54 -1.41
CA TRP A 557 -34.28 -11.57 -0.45
C TRP A 557 -34.50 -11.10 1.01
N ILE A 558 -34.11 -9.86 1.33
CA ILE A 558 -34.33 -9.26 2.67
C ILE A 558 -35.82 -9.27 3.01
N LYS A 559 -36.69 -8.83 2.09
CA LYS A 559 -38.14 -8.82 2.30
C LYS A 559 -38.72 -10.22 2.54
N ARG A 560 -38.15 -11.24 1.90
CA ARG A 560 -38.68 -12.61 1.93
C ARG A 560 -38.19 -13.42 3.13
N TYR A 561 -36.91 -13.30 3.48
CA TYR A 561 -36.28 -14.17 4.45
C TYR A 561 -35.74 -13.42 5.67
N TRP A 562 -35.36 -12.16 5.56
CA TRP A 562 -34.69 -11.44 6.64
C TRP A 562 -35.67 -10.79 7.61
N LEU A 563 -36.56 -9.94 7.10
CA LEU A 563 -37.70 -9.41 7.85
C LEU A 563 -38.60 -10.58 8.27
#